data_AF-A0A960AZB0-F1
#
_entry.id   AF-A0A960AZB0-F1
#
_cell.length_a   1.000
_cell.length_b   1.000
_cell.length_c   1.000
_cell.angle_alpha   90.00
_cell.angle_beta   90.00
_cell.angle_gamma   90.00
#
_symmetry.space_group_name_H-M   'P 1'
#
loop_
_entity.id
_entity.type
_entity.pdbx_description
1 polymer ?
#
loop_
_entity_poly.entity_id
_entity_poly.type
_entity_poly.pdbx_seq_one_letter_code
_entity_poly.pdbx_strand_id
1 'polypeptide(L)' 'MSTVRKPTPEDKFSFGLWTVGWTGADPFGAATRPALDPWEYAERLAELGAWGITFHDNDVFP' A
#
# COMPACT_ATOMS: atom_id res chain seq x y z
N MET A 1 26.68 10.53 -11.61
CA MET A 1 25.57 10.87 -10.69
C MET A 1 24.57 9.73 -10.78
N SER A 2 24.22 9.10 -9.65
CA SER A 2 23.31 7.94 -9.64
C SER A 2 21.95 8.31 -10.23
N THR A 3 21.59 7.68 -11.34
CA THR A 3 20.32 7.84 -12.06
C THR A 3 19.26 6.95 -11.43
N VAL A 4 18.82 7.27 -10.21
CA VAL A 4 17.72 6.51 -9.59
C VAL A 4 16.48 6.68 -10.46
N ARG A 5 16.00 5.58 -11.05
CA ARG A 5 14.76 5.57 -11.82
C ARG A 5 13.61 5.84 -10.87
N LYS A 6 12.92 6.97 -11.08
CA LYS A 6 11.67 7.27 -10.38
C LYS A 6 10.55 6.49 -11.08
N PRO A 7 9.70 5.74 -10.35
CA PRO A 7 8.55 5.08 -10.94
C PRO A 7 7.56 6.13 -11.46
N THR A 8 6.91 5.81 -12.58
CA THR A 8 5.79 6.58 -13.11
C THR A 8 4.57 5.67 -13.33
N PRO A 9 3.35 6.21 -13.44
CA PRO A 9 2.16 5.39 -13.69
C PRO A 9 2.24 4.54 -14.96
N GLU A 10 3.04 4.93 -15.96
CA GLU A 10 3.27 4.15 -17.19
C GLU A 10 3.97 2.80 -16.91
N ASP A 11 4.70 2.69 -15.79
CA ASP A 11 5.35 1.45 -15.36
C ASP A 11 4.35 0.41 -14.82
N LYS A 12 3.09 0.82 -14.54
CA LYS A 12 1.99 -0.05 -14.07
C LYS A 12 2.27 -0.82 -12.77
N PHE A 13 3.10 -0.28 -11.89
CA PHE A 13 3.23 -0.82 -10.54
C PHE A 13 1.92 -0.67 -9.78
N SER A 14 1.46 -1.75 -9.15
CA SER A 14 0.27 -1.75 -8.30
C SER A 14 0.52 -2.49 -7.01
N PHE A 15 -0.27 -2.15 -5.99
CA PHE A 15 -0.14 -2.72 -4.65
C PHE A 15 -1.52 -3.09 -4.10
N GLY A 16 -1.60 -4.28 -3.50
CA GLY A 16 -2.76 -4.64 -2.71
C GLY A 16 -2.83 -3.83 -1.41
N LEU A 17 -4.01 -3.36 -1.00
CA LEU A 17 -4.16 -2.66 0.27
C LEU A 17 -3.65 -3.50 1.46
N TRP A 18 -3.86 -4.81 1.43
CA TRP A 18 -3.34 -5.75 2.44
C TRP A 18 -1.81 -5.80 2.54
N THR A 19 -1.07 -5.28 1.54
CA THR A 19 0.40 -5.25 1.57
C THR A 19 0.90 -4.10 2.45
N VAL A 20 0.68 -2.86 2.02
CA VAL A 20 1.08 -1.65 2.74
C VAL A 20 0.26 -1.42 4.01
N GLY A 21 -0.96 -1.96 4.06
CA GLY A 21 -1.87 -1.90 5.20
C GLY A 21 -1.65 -3.00 6.25
N TRP A 22 -0.73 -3.94 6.04
CA TRP A 22 -0.47 -4.96 7.06
C TRP A 22 0.04 -4.32 8.35
N THR A 23 -0.67 -4.54 9.46
CA THR A 23 -0.37 -3.95 10.77
C THR A 23 0.80 -4.63 11.50
N GLY A 24 1.33 -5.72 10.94
CA GLY A 24 2.51 -6.41 11.49
C GLY A 24 2.19 -7.51 12.50
N ALA A 25 0.92 -7.85 12.70
CA ALA A 25 0.54 -8.98 13.54
C ALA A 25 0.95 -10.31 12.90
N ASP A 26 1.47 -11.22 13.72
CA ASP A 26 1.88 -12.57 13.32
C ASP A 26 1.44 -13.60 14.39
N PRO A 27 1.67 -14.92 14.20
CA PRO A 27 1.21 -15.93 15.15
C PRO A 27 1.79 -15.82 16.58
N PHE A 28 2.85 -15.04 16.77
CA PHE A 28 3.59 -14.91 18.03
C PHE A 28 3.64 -13.47 18.55
N GLY A 29 3.12 -12.49 17.80
CA GLY A 29 3.20 -11.07 18.13
C GLY A 29 1.95 -10.29 17.74
N ALA A 30 1.56 -9.34 18.59
CA ALA A 30 0.49 -8.41 18.31
C ALA A 30 0.88 -7.39 17.22
N ALA A 31 -0.11 -6.68 16.68
CA ALA A 31 0.11 -5.60 15.72
C ALA A 31 1.08 -4.53 16.26
N THR A 32 1.95 -4.04 15.39
CA THR A 32 2.98 -3.03 15.71
C THR A 32 2.77 -1.71 14.97
N ARG A 33 1.85 -1.66 14.01
CA ARG A 33 1.48 -0.47 13.24
C ARG A 33 -0.02 -0.20 13.36
N PRO A 34 -0.45 1.06 13.43
CA PRO A 34 -1.86 1.40 13.33
C PRO A 34 -2.38 1.06 11.93
N ALA A 35 -3.65 0.68 11.84
CA ALA A 35 -4.36 0.69 10.56
C ALA A 35 -4.71 2.14 10.20
N LEU A 36 -4.55 2.49 8.92
CA LEU A 36 -5.07 3.74 8.35
C LEU A 36 -6.34 3.43 7.57
N ASP A 37 -7.09 4.48 7.23
CA ASP A 37 -8.20 4.31 6.33
C ASP A 37 -7.71 3.92 4.91
N PRO A 38 -8.46 3.09 4.15
CA PRO A 38 -8.05 2.61 2.82
C PRO A 38 -7.63 3.71 1.85
N TRP A 39 -8.30 4.88 1.90
CA TRP A 39 -8.01 6.01 1.03
C TRP A 39 -6.68 6.69 1.36
N GLU A 40 -6.22 6.64 2.60
CA GLU A 40 -4.91 7.19 2.98
C GLU A 40 -3.78 6.40 2.30
N TYR A 41 -3.85 5.07 2.29
CA TYR A 41 -2.87 4.25 1.59
C TYR A 41 -2.87 4.52 0.08
N ALA A 42 -4.05 4.65 -0.52
CA ALA A 42 -4.19 4.94 -1.94
C ALA A 42 -3.57 6.29 -2.32
N GLU A 43 -3.81 7.34 -1.53
CA GLU A 43 -3.23 8.66 -1.73
C GLU A 43 -1.70 8.62 -1.63
N ARG A 44 -1.15 7.99 -0.60
CA ARG A 44 0.31 7.83 -0.43
C ARG A 44 0.95 7.05 -1.56
N LEU A 45 0.30 5.99 -2.04
CA LEU A 45 0.81 5.21 -3.17
C LEU A 45 0.81 6.03 -4.48
N ALA A 46 -0.18 6.89 -4.69
CA ALA A 46 -0.22 7.80 -5.83
C ALA A 46 0.91 8.84 -5.76
N GLU A 47 1.21 9.41 -4.58
CA GLU A 47 2.36 10.32 -4.36
C GLU A 47 3.71 9.65 -4.73
N LEU A 48 3.81 8.34 -4.52
CA LEU A 48 4.99 7.52 -4.85
C LEU A 48 5.06 7.10 -6.33
N GLY A 49 4.03 7.36 -7.13
CA GLY A 49 4.00 7.02 -8.56
C GLY A 49 3.42 5.65 -8.90
N ALA A 50 2.70 5.01 -7.95
CA ALA A 50 1.97 3.79 -8.25
C ALA A 50 0.84 4.08 -9.26
N TRP A 51 0.57 3.11 -10.13
CA TRP A 51 -0.48 3.19 -11.14
C TRP A 51 -1.86 2.82 -10.60
N GLY A 52 -1.91 1.90 -9.63
CA GLY A 52 -3.19 1.44 -9.09
C GLY A 52 -3.06 0.65 -7.80
N ILE A 53 -4.23 0.36 -7.23
CA ILE A 53 -4.37 -0.50 -6.07
C ILE A 53 -5.23 -1.72 -6.40
N THR A 54 -5.06 -2.78 -5.63
CA THR A 54 -6.00 -3.90 -5.56
C THR A 54 -6.48 -4.05 -4.12
N PHE A 55 -7.65 -4.65 -3.92
CA PHE A 55 -8.25 -4.79 -2.60
C PHE A 55 -9.10 -6.06 -2.54
N HIS A 56 -9.19 -6.66 -1.35
CA HIS A 56 -10.29 -7.55 -1.00
C HIS A 56 -11.49 -6.70 -0.57
N ASP A 57 -12.70 -7.24 -0.68
CA ASP A 57 -13.91 -6.57 -0.21
C ASP A 57 -13.78 -6.08 1.25
N ASN A 58 -13.23 -6.92 2.12
CA ASN A 58 -13.01 -6.60 3.53
C ASN A 58 -11.85 -5.65 3.82
N ASP A 59 -11.00 -5.32 2.84
CA ASP A 59 -9.99 -4.26 2.99
C ASP A 59 -10.63 -2.86 2.95
N VAL A 60 -11.84 -2.73 2.39
CA VAL A 60 -12.55 -1.44 2.22
C VAL A 60 -13.87 -1.38 2.98
N PHE A 61 -14.50 -2.52 3.27
CA PHE A 61 -15.77 -2.60 3.98
C PHE A 61 -15.83 -3.85 4.87
N PRO A 62 -15.99 -3.73 6.21
CA PRO A 62 -15.96 -4.87 7.13
C PRO A 62 -17.07 -5.91 6.95
#